data_AF-A0A426Y5M9-F1
#
_entry.id   AF-A0A426Y5M9-F1
#
_cell.length_a   1.000
_cell.length_b   1.000
_cell.length_c   1.000
_cell.angle_alpha   90.00
_cell.angle_beta   90.00
_cell.angle_gamma   90.00
#
_symmetry.space_group_name_H-M   'P 1'
#
loop_
_entity.id
_entity.type
_entity.pdbx_description
1 polymer ?
#
loop_
_entity_poly.entity_id
_entity_poly.type
_entity_poly.pdbx_seq_one_letter_code
_entity_poly.pdbx_strand_id
1 'polypeptide(L)'
;MLMGSHSTLNHGLFAVLGSASLLGGSMRMTVSVCVILLELTNNLLLLPLVMLVLLISKTVADVFNVDVYDMLVKLKGLPYLEAHAEPYMRQLTVGDVVGGPLQIFNGVEKVSNIVHVLKTTGHHGFPVVDEPPFSSSPVLYGLMLRAHLLVLLKKKVFLHARTLASIDVSKQFSAEDFAKRGSCKHENIEGIHLTAEEMDMYVDLHPYTNTSPYTVVETMSLAKALILFREVGLRHLLVIPKSSSNSLFGACLTLKCVFGLLQRAPVVGILTRHDFMPEHILGTHPFQLQSRWKTIRVGKSNLIEFLSGLC
;
A
#
# COMPACT_ATOMS: atom_id res chain seq x y z
N MET A 1 -49.23 -6.63 26.42
CA MET A 1 -49.81 -5.60 25.54
C MET A 1 -50.88 -6.26 24.68
N LEU A 2 -52.15 -6.03 25.02
CA LEU A 2 -53.30 -6.48 24.21
C LEU A 2 -53.27 -5.76 22.86
N MET A 3 -53.11 -6.49 21.76
CA MET A 3 -53.34 -5.98 20.41
C MET A 3 -54.85 -5.84 20.20
N GLY A 4 -55.36 -4.61 20.29
CA GLY A 4 -56.73 -4.27 19.94
C GLY A 4 -56.94 -4.23 18.42
N SER A 5 -58.16 -4.54 17.98
CA SER A 5 -58.65 -4.67 16.59
C SER A 5 -58.57 -3.39 15.72
N HIS A 6 -57.84 -2.35 16.12
CA HIS A 6 -57.72 -1.06 15.41
C HIS A 6 -56.28 -0.49 15.40
N SER A 7 -55.25 -1.33 15.30
CA SER A 7 -53.93 -0.82 14.91
C SER A 7 -53.88 -0.64 13.40
N THR A 8 -53.96 0.61 12.93
CA THR A 8 -53.71 1.00 11.53
C THR A 8 -52.22 0.83 11.20
N LEU A 9 -51.77 -0.42 11.11
CA LEU A 9 -50.40 -0.74 10.73
C LEU A 9 -50.16 -0.32 9.27
N ASN A 10 -49.24 0.63 9.08
CA ASN A 10 -48.88 1.11 7.76
C ASN A 10 -48.06 0.04 7.03
N HIS A 11 -48.70 -0.70 6.12
CA HIS A 11 -48.06 -1.71 5.27
C HIS A 11 -46.81 -1.18 4.55
N GLY A 12 -46.83 0.09 4.11
CA GLY A 12 -45.68 0.73 3.46
C GLY A 12 -44.46 0.87 4.38
N LEU A 13 -44.67 1.16 5.67
CA LEU A 13 -43.57 1.25 6.64
C LEU A 13 -42.91 -0.11 6.84
N PHE A 14 -43.69 -1.18 6.97
CA PHE A 14 -43.15 -2.54 7.07
C PHE A 14 -42.46 -2.99 5.79
N ALA A 15 -42.95 -2.60 4.61
CA ALA A 15 -42.28 -2.87 3.34
C ALA A 15 -40.90 -2.20 3.26
N VAL A 16 -40.80 -0.93 3.68
CA VAL A 16 -39.52 -0.20 3.73
C VAL A 16 -38.57 -0.79 4.78
N LEU A 17 -39.06 -1.17 5.96
CA LEU A 17 -38.23 -1.84 6.97
C LEU A 17 -37.76 -3.22 6.49
N GLY A 18 -38.62 -3.96 5.78
CA GLY A 18 -38.28 -5.25 5.17
C GLY A 18 -37.20 -5.11 4.10
N SER A 19 -37.34 -4.15 3.18
CA SER A 19 -36.32 -3.89 2.15
C SER A 19 -35.01 -3.39 2.77
N ALA A 20 -35.08 -2.52 3.79
CA ALA A 20 -33.91 -2.09 4.55
C ALA A 20 -33.17 -3.26 5.20
N SER A 21 -33.90 -4.19 5.83
CA SER A 21 -33.32 -5.36 6.46
C SER A 21 -32.56 -6.25 5.47
N LEU A 22 -33.11 -6.46 4.26
CA LEU A 22 -32.48 -7.25 3.20
C LEU A 22 -31.20 -6.58 2.70
N LEU A 23 -31.25 -5.27 2.45
CA LEU A 23 -30.10 -4.49 1.99
C LEU A 23 -28.99 -4.46 3.05
N GLY A 24 -29.34 -4.22 4.31
CA GLY A 24 -28.39 -4.20 5.42
C GLY A 24 -27.73 -5.56 5.68
N GLY A 25 -28.47 -6.66 5.51
CA GLY A 25 -27.94 -8.02 5.69
C GLY A 25 -27.04 -8.46 4.54
N SER A 26 -27.40 -8.11 3.30
CA SER A 26 -26.64 -8.48 2.10
C SER A 26 -25.35 -7.68 1.95
N MET A 27 -25.44 -6.34 2.02
CA MET A 27 -24.32 -5.41 1.71
C MET A 27 -23.54 -4.96 2.94
N ARG A 28 -24.06 -5.16 4.16
CA ARG A 28 -23.45 -4.73 5.44
C ARG A 28 -23.11 -3.24 5.59
N MET A 29 -23.53 -2.42 4.63
CA MET A 29 -23.45 -0.97 4.68
C MET A 29 -24.62 -0.44 5.50
N THR A 30 -24.36 0.05 6.71
CA THR A 30 -25.41 0.51 7.64
C THR A 30 -25.67 2.00 7.51
N VAL A 31 -24.64 2.84 7.56
CA VAL A 31 -24.79 4.31 7.59
C VAL A 31 -25.25 4.85 6.24
N SER A 32 -24.60 4.45 5.14
CA SER A 32 -24.96 4.94 3.79
C SER A 32 -26.34 4.47 3.34
N VAL A 33 -26.68 3.20 3.54
CA VAL A 33 -28.02 2.66 3.19
C VAL A 33 -29.11 3.33 4.01
N CYS A 34 -28.85 3.62 5.29
CA CYS A 34 -29.78 4.38 6.13
C CYS A 34 -30.05 5.78 5.54
N VAL A 35 -28.99 6.53 5.20
CA VAL A 35 -29.12 7.86 4.60
C VAL A 35 -29.87 7.81 3.27
N ILE A 36 -29.52 6.89 2.37
CA ILE A 36 -30.20 6.73 1.08
C ILE A 36 -31.71 6.47 1.28
N LEU A 37 -32.08 5.56 2.19
CA LEU A 37 -33.49 5.27 2.46
C LEU A 37 -34.23 6.46 3.08
N LEU A 38 -33.55 7.25 3.91
CA LEU A 38 -34.14 8.45 4.51
C LEU A 38 -34.34 9.57 3.49
N GLU A 39 -33.37 9.78 2.59
CA GLU A 39 -33.50 10.73 1.49
C GLU A 39 -34.64 10.32 0.53
N LEU A 40 -34.74 9.02 0.19
CA LEU A 40 -35.80 8.50 -0.69
C LEU A 40 -37.20 8.60 -0.06
N THR A 41 -37.31 8.42 1.25
CA THR A 41 -38.61 8.51 1.96
C THR A 41 -38.94 9.93 2.40
N ASN A 42 -37.96 10.85 2.36
CA ASN A 42 -38.05 12.23 2.83
C ASN A 42 -38.67 12.34 4.24
N ASN A 43 -38.37 11.37 5.11
CA ASN A 43 -38.94 11.30 6.45
C ASN A 43 -37.88 10.98 7.50
N LEU A 44 -37.38 12.03 8.14
CA LEU A 44 -36.32 11.94 9.16
C LEU A 44 -36.78 11.20 10.43
N LEU A 45 -38.08 11.12 10.71
CA LEU A 45 -38.60 10.40 11.88
C LEU A 45 -38.42 8.88 11.76
N LEU A 46 -38.18 8.37 10.54
CA LEU A 46 -37.95 6.94 10.28
C LEU A 46 -36.50 6.50 10.63
N LEU A 47 -35.59 7.45 10.87
CA LEU A 47 -34.16 7.21 11.14
C LEU A 47 -33.91 6.20 12.26
N PRO A 48 -34.45 6.37 13.49
CA PRO A 48 -34.16 5.44 14.58
C PRO A 48 -34.67 4.01 14.30
N LEU A 49 -35.81 3.88 13.61
CA LEU A 49 -36.38 2.57 13.26
C LEU A 49 -35.56 1.85 12.19
N VAL A 50 -35.17 2.55 11.11
CA VAL A 50 -34.34 1.97 10.04
C VAL A 50 -32.95 1.62 10.57
N MET A 51 -32.35 2.49 11.40
CA MET A 51 -31.05 2.21 12.00
C MET A 51 -31.08 0.96 12.89
N LEU A 52 -32.11 0.81 13.72
CA LEU A 52 -32.29 -0.39 14.55
C LEU A 52 -32.39 -1.66 13.69
N VAL A 53 -33.22 -1.65 12.66
CA VAL A 53 -33.39 -2.80 11.75
C VAL A 53 -32.10 -3.14 11.01
N LEU A 54 -31.36 -2.13 10.53
CA LEU A 54 -30.07 -2.33 9.87
C LEU A 54 -29.02 -2.91 10.80
N LEU A 55 -28.94 -2.45 12.05
CA LEU A 55 -28.00 -2.99 13.05
C LEU A 55 -28.32 -4.45 13.39
N ILE A 56 -29.59 -4.77 13.65
CA ILE A 56 -30.02 -6.16 13.91
C ILE A 56 -29.69 -7.04 12.71
N SER A 57 -30.07 -6.63 11.50
CA SER A 57 -29.80 -7.39 10.27
C SER A 57 -28.31 -7.62 10.04
N LYS A 58 -27.49 -6.57 10.20
CA LYS A 58 -26.02 -6.67 10.12
C LYS A 58 -25.47 -7.67 11.12
N THR A 59 -25.86 -7.58 12.40
CA THR A 59 -25.33 -8.47 13.44
C THR A 59 -25.67 -9.93 13.18
N VAL A 60 -26.89 -10.22 12.71
CA VAL A 60 -27.29 -11.57 12.32
C VAL A 60 -26.48 -12.04 11.11
N ALA A 61 -26.33 -11.21 10.08
CA ALA A 61 -25.57 -11.55 8.88
C ALA A 61 -24.07 -11.79 9.15
N ASP A 62 -23.46 -11.02 10.04
CA ASP A 62 -22.06 -11.16 10.45
C ASP A 62 -21.76 -12.49 11.16
N VAL A 63 -22.77 -13.12 11.78
CA VAL A 63 -22.63 -14.45 12.40
C VAL A 63 -22.60 -15.56 11.34
N PHE A 64 -23.34 -15.41 10.24
CA PHE A 64 -23.51 -16.48 9.25
C PHE A 64 -22.49 -16.43 8.11
N ASN A 65 -22.26 -15.25 7.51
CA ASN A 65 -21.52 -15.13 6.25
C ASN A 65 -20.50 -13.97 6.29
N VAL A 66 -19.81 -13.74 5.18
CA VAL A 66 -19.04 -12.50 4.88
C VAL A 66 -19.87 -11.61 3.94
N ASP A 67 -19.58 -10.31 3.86
CA ASP A 67 -20.24 -9.38 2.93
C ASP A 67 -20.14 -9.89 1.47
N VAL A 68 -21.19 -9.63 0.69
CA VAL A 68 -21.27 -9.99 -0.74
C VAL A 68 -20.15 -9.29 -1.53
N TYR A 69 -19.82 -8.04 -1.20
CA TYR A 69 -18.75 -7.32 -1.90
C TYR A 69 -17.38 -7.89 -1.60
N ASP A 70 -17.08 -8.20 -0.34
CA ASP A 70 -15.83 -8.86 0.05
C ASP A 70 -15.69 -10.23 -0.62
N MET A 71 -16.80 -11.00 -0.72
CA MET A 71 -16.80 -12.26 -1.45
C MET A 71 -16.51 -12.06 -2.94
N LEU A 72 -17.12 -11.06 -3.57
CA LEU A 72 -16.88 -10.75 -4.98
C LEU A 72 -15.43 -10.33 -5.25
N VAL A 73 -14.83 -9.54 -4.37
CA VAL A 73 -13.43 -9.12 -4.46
C VAL A 73 -12.49 -10.33 -4.38
N LYS A 74 -12.75 -11.24 -3.44
CA LYS A 74 -12.01 -12.51 -3.30
C LYS A 74 -12.15 -13.40 -4.53
N LEU A 75 -13.36 -13.55 -5.07
CA LEU A 75 -13.60 -14.31 -6.30
C LEU A 75 -12.90 -13.72 -7.52
N LYS A 76 -12.77 -12.39 -7.60
CA LYS A 76 -12.01 -11.72 -8.65
C LYS A 76 -10.48 -11.80 -8.45
N GLY A 77 -10.01 -12.31 -7.32
CA GLY A 77 -8.57 -12.38 -7.01
C GLY A 77 -7.91 -11.01 -6.92
N LEU A 78 -8.66 -9.96 -6.57
CA LEU A 78 -8.11 -8.62 -6.45
C LEU A 78 -7.43 -8.47 -5.07
N PRO A 79 -6.17 -8.02 -5.00
CA PRO A 79 -5.46 -7.82 -3.73
C PRO A 79 -6.05 -6.60 -3.00
N TYR A 80 -7.01 -6.85 -2.12
CA TYR A 80 -7.68 -5.83 -1.32
C TYR A 80 -7.12 -5.80 0.09
N LEU A 81 -6.75 -4.60 0.55
CA LEU A 81 -6.16 -4.38 1.86
C LEU A 81 -7.24 -3.98 2.86
N GLU A 82 -7.50 -4.86 3.83
CA GLU A 82 -8.49 -4.61 4.88
C GLU A 82 -8.08 -3.43 5.77
N ALA A 83 -9.07 -2.81 6.40
CA ALA A 83 -8.85 -1.65 7.24
C ALA A 83 -8.11 -1.93 8.55
N HIS A 84 -8.29 -3.13 9.05
CA HIS A 84 -7.78 -3.56 10.33
C HIS A 84 -6.66 -4.55 10.09
N ALA A 85 -5.53 -4.35 10.75
CA ALA A 85 -4.46 -5.33 10.76
C ALA A 85 -4.91 -6.57 11.54
N GLU A 86 -4.73 -7.76 10.95
CA GLU A 86 -4.99 -9.01 11.66
C GLU A 86 -4.06 -9.13 12.90
N PRO A 87 -4.51 -9.72 14.01
CA PRO A 87 -3.75 -9.72 15.27
C PRO A 87 -2.33 -10.30 15.17
N TYR A 88 -2.12 -11.31 14.32
CA TYR A 88 -0.80 -11.93 14.14
C TYR A 88 0.21 -10.98 13.49
N MET A 89 -0.23 -10.01 12.68
CA MET A 89 0.65 -9.01 12.05
C MET A 89 1.32 -8.10 13.10
N ARG A 90 0.79 -8.05 14.34
CA ARG A 90 1.42 -7.32 15.43
C ARG A 90 2.70 -7.98 15.92
N GLN A 91 2.81 -9.30 15.77
CA GLN A 91 3.95 -10.10 16.22
C GLN A 91 5.06 -10.18 15.16
N LEU A 92 4.74 -9.92 13.90
CA LEU A 92 5.69 -9.85 12.79
C LEU A 92 6.35 -8.49 12.69
N THR A 93 7.65 -8.49 12.37
CA THR A 93 8.36 -7.28 11.98
C THR A 93 8.37 -7.14 10.46
N VAL A 94 8.56 -5.91 10.00
CA VAL A 94 8.69 -5.60 8.58
C VAL A 94 9.88 -6.36 7.97
N GLY A 95 11.00 -6.47 8.70
CA GLY A 95 12.19 -7.19 8.25
C GLY A 95 11.94 -8.68 7.97
N ASP A 96 10.96 -9.30 8.63
CA ASP A 96 10.62 -10.72 8.42
C ASP A 96 9.86 -10.95 7.10
N VAL A 97 9.10 -9.94 6.65
CA VAL A 97 8.22 -10.03 5.47
C VAL A 97 8.89 -9.49 4.20
N VAL A 98 9.86 -8.59 4.34
CA VAL A 98 10.60 -8.04 3.19
C VAL A 98 11.28 -9.18 2.41
N GLY A 99 10.86 -9.36 1.16
CA GLY A 99 11.34 -10.43 0.30
C GLY A 99 12.30 -9.97 -0.79
N GLY A 100 13.16 -10.92 -1.20
CA GLY A 100 13.88 -10.90 -2.48
C GLY A 100 15.10 -9.95 -2.59
N PRO A 101 15.95 -10.15 -3.61
CA PRO A 101 17.03 -9.24 -3.92
C PRO A 101 16.45 -7.91 -4.45
N LEU A 102 16.79 -6.81 -3.79
CA LEU A 102 16.37 -5.48 -4.20
C LEU A 102 17.17 -4.99 -5.41
N GLN A 103 16.48 -4.58 -6.47
CA GLN A 103 17.12 -3.90 -7.59
C GLN A 103 17.22 -2.40 -7.30
N ILE A 104 18.44 -1.92 -7.15
CA ILE A 104 18.78 -0.52 -6.83
C ILE A 104 19.37 0.13 -8.08
N PHE A 105 19.17 1.44 -8.24
CA PHE A 105 19.90 2.26 -9.20
C PHE A 105 20.83 3.23 -8.48
N ASN A 106 21.97 3.53 -9.11
CA ASN A 106 22.84 4.60 -8.65
C ASN A 106 22.31 5.97 -9.10
N GLY A 107 22.67 7.03 -8.39
CA GLY A 107 22.31 8.41 -8.80
C GLY A 107 22.71 8.74 -10.25
N VAL A 108 23.87 8.23 -10.71
CA VAL A 108 24.29 8.27 -12.12
C VAL A 108 24.47 6.85 -12.63
N GLU A 109 23.55 6.40 -13.48
CA GLU A 109 23.46 5.00 -13.90
C GLU A 109 23.69 4.86 -15.41
N LYS A 110 24.22 3.70 -15.85
CA LYS A 110 24.39 3.40 -17.28
C LYS A 110 23.04 3.09 -17.93
N VAL A 111 22.85 3.59 -19.15
CA VAL A 111 21.64 3.33 -19.95
C VAL A 111 21.45 1.83 -20.20
N SER A 112 22.52 1.12 -20.55
CA SER A 112 22.51 -0.34 -20.71
C SER A 112 21.96 -1.08 -19.50
N ASN A 113 22.39 -0.70 -18.28
CA ASN A 113 21.92 -1.33 -17.05
C ASN A 113 20.44 -1.02 -16.79
N ILE A 114 20.01 0.23 -16.98
CA ILE A 114 18.59 0.61 -16.84
C ILE A 114 17.73 -0.22 -17.80
N VAL A 115 18.10 -0.30 -19.08
CA VAL A 115 17.35 -1.06 -20.09
C VAL A 115 17.32 -2.55 -19.75
N HIS A 116 18.44 -3.12 -19.30
CA HIS A 116 18.51 -4.50 -18.87
C HIS A 116 17.58 -4.77 -17.68
N VAL A 117 17.64 -3.94 -16.64
CA VAL A 117 16.77 -4.06 -15.45
C VAL A 117 15.29 -3.92 -15.85
N LEU A 118 14.97 -2.98 -16.72
CA LEU A 118 13.60 -2.75 -17.17
C LEU A 118 13.05 -3.93 -18.01
N LYS A 119 13.90 -4.63 -18.77
CA LYS A 119 13.53 -5.84 -19.53
C LYS A 119 13.42 -7.07 -18.64
N THR A 120 14.34 -7.24 -17.70
CA THR A 120 14.40 -8.42 -16.81
C THR A 120 13.36 -8.35 -15.70
N THR A 121 13.04 -7.16 -15.21
CA THR A 121 12.14 -6.96 -14.07
C THR A 121 10.82 -6.31 -14.48
N GLY A 122 9.72 -6.74 -13.83
CA GLY A 122 8.38 -6.16 -13.94
C GLY A 122 8.06 -5.11 -12.88
N HIS A 123 9.04 -4.64 -12.10
CA HIS A 123 8.82 -3.71 -10.99
C HIS A 123 8.56 -2.28 -11.48
N HIS A 124 7.73 -1.55 -10.74
CA HIS A 124 7.32 -0.18 -11.09
C HIS A 124 8.00 0.92 -10.28
N GLY A 125 8.76 0.57 -9.25
CA GLY A 125 9.48 1.48 -8.36
C GLY A 125 10.85 0.94 -8.03
N PHE A 126 11.87 1.80 -8.11
CA PHE A 126 13.26 1.49 -7.88
C PHE A 126 13.85 2.54 -6.93
N PRO A 127 14.51 2.13 -5.84
CA PRO A 127 15.21 3.07 -4.97
C PRO A 127 16.51 3.52 -5.65
N VAL A 128 16.84 4.79 -5.46
CA VAL A 128 18.07 5.39 -5.94
C VAL A 128 18.99 5.62 -4.75
N VAL A 129 20.20 5.08 -4.85
CA VAL A 129 21.23 5.15 -3.82
C VAL A 129 22.44 5.88 -4.38
N ASP A 130 23.03 6.75 -3.57
CA ASP A 130 24.26 7.44 -3.93
C ASP A 130 25.44 6.73 -3.29
N GLU A 131 26.34 6.22 -4.12
CA GLU A 131 27.61 5.61 -3.74
C GLU A 131 28.80 6.57 -3.96
N PRO A 132 29.95 6.34 -3.30
CA PRO A 132 31.17 7.11 -3.54
C PRO A 132 31.55 7.05 -5.03
N PRO A 133 31.83 8.19 -5.70
CA PRO A 133 32.43 9.44 -5.20
C PRO A 133 31.48 10.59 -4.84
N PHE A 134 30.16 10.45 -4.99
CA PHE A 134 29.20 11.55 -4.76
C PHE A 134 28.81 11.71 -3.30
N SER A 135 28.86 10.62 -2.54
CA SER A 135 28.62 10.55 -1.11
C SER A 135 29.81 9.86 -0.41
N SER A 136 30.06 10.18 0.86
CA SER A 136 31.10 9.51 1.66
C SER A 136 30.70 8.09 2.10
N SER A 137 29.40 7.79 2.06
CA SER A 137 28.79 6.51 2.43
C SER A 137 27.55 6.26 1.56
N PRO A 138 27.15 5.00 1.31
CA PRO A 138 25.94 4.70 0.56
C PRO A 138 24.71 5.26 1.30
N VAL A 139 24.03 6.23 0.68
CA VAL A 139 22.83 6.88 1.25
C VAL A 139 21.67 6.71 0.28
N LEU A 140 20.49 6.43 0.82
CA LEU A 140 19.25 6.46 0.05
C LEU A 140 18.94 7.90 -0.35
N TYR A 141 18.98 8.19 -1.65
CA TYR A 141 18.62 9.50 -2.18
C TYR A 141 17.11 9.63 -2.39
N GLY A 142 16.48 8.58 -2.95
CA GLY A 142 15.05 8.66 -3.27
C GLY A 142 14.45 7.43 -3.92
N LEU A 143 13.24 7.59 -4.47
CA LEU A 143 12.52 6.57 -5.23
C LEU A 143 12.20 7.06 -6.64
N MET A 144 12.49 6.22 -7.63
CA MET A 144 12.19 6.44 -9.04
C MET A 144 11.15 5.45 -9.55
N LEU A 145 10.22 5.95 -10.36
CA LEU A 145 9.19 5.13 -10.99
C LEU A 145 9.65 4.66 -12.37
N ARG A 146 9.23 3.46 -12.77
CA ARG A 146 9.44 2.91 -14.12
C ARG A 146 8.94 3.85 -15.22
N ALA A 147 7.80 4.49 -15.00
CA ALA A 147 7.23 5.45 -15.95
C ALA A 147 8.16 6.66 -16.19
N HIS A 148 8.81 7.16 -15.15
CA HIS A 148 9.76 8.28 -15.29
C HIS A 148 10.98 7.84 -16.09
N LEU A 149 11.52 6.65 -15.81
CA LEU A 149 12.65 6.10 -16.57
C LEU A 149 12.33 5.94 -18.06
N LEU A 150 11.12 5.48 -18.41
CA LEU A 150 10.71 5.35 -19.81
C LEU A 150 10.65 6.71 -20.52
N VAL A 151 10.12 7.74 -19.85
CA VAL A 151 10.08 9.11 -20.40
C VAL A 151 11.50 9.65 -20.61
N LEU A 152 12.42 9.40 -19.66
CA LEU A 152 13.83 9.80 -19.77
C LEU A 152 14.52 9.13 -20.97
N LEU A 153 14.31 7.82 -21.14
CA LEU A 153 14.87 7.06 -22.27
C LEU A 153 14.30 7.53 -23.63
N LYS A 154 13.02 7.89 -23.68
CA LYS A 154 12.36 8.39 -24.90
C LYS A 154 12.88 9.75 -25.34
N LYS A 155 13.21 10.63 -24.38
CA LYS A 155 13.78 11.94 -24.66
C LYS A 155 15.29 11.93 -24.92
N LYS A 156 15.96 10.79 -24.72
CA LYS A 156 17.39 10.57 -24.99
C LYS A 156 18.31 11.61 -24.32
N VAL A 157 18.04 11.95 -23.06
CA VAL A 157 18.88 12.86 -22.28
C VAL A 157 20.03 12.05 -21.68
N PHE A 158 21.11 11.92 -22.46
CA PHE A 158 22.26 11.10 -22.12
C PHE A 158 23.52 11.96 -21.91
N LEU A 159 24.33 11.55 -20.94
CA LEU A 159 25.61 12.14 -20.59
C LEU A 159 26.73 11.18 -21.03
N HIS A 160 27.77 11.71 -21.66
CA HIS A 160 28.94 10.91 -22.07
C HIS A 160 29.87 10.57 -20.90
N ALA A 161 29.77 11.29 -19.77
CA ALA A 161 30.62 11.12 -18.59
C ALA A 161 29.78 10.97 -17.32
N ARG A 162 30.35 10.31 -16.31
CA ARG A 162 29.77 10.17 -14.96
C ARG A 162 29.92 11.49 -14.18
N THR A 163 29.23 12.53 -14.62
CA THR A 163 29.24 13.87 -14.00
C THR A 163 27.83 14.20 -13.53
N LEU A 164 27.71 14.86 -12.37
CA LEU A 164 26.42 15.43 -11.94
C LEU A 164 26.00 16.49 -12.95
N ALA A 165 24.80 16.37 -13.49
CA ALA A 165 24.30 17.33 -14.45
C ALA A 165 23.99 18.64 -13.72
N SER A 166 24.86 19.64 -13.85
CA SER A 166 24.51 21.04 -13.58
C SER A 166 23.64 21.64 -14.70
N ILE A 167 22.80 20.80 -15.32
CA ILE A 167 21.96 21.15 -16.45
C ILE A 167 20.64 21.64 -15.88
N ASP A 168 20.18 22.81 -16.32
CA ASP A 168 18.88 23.37 -15.97
C ASP A 168 17.75 22.41 -16.39
N VAL A 169 17.38 21.50 -15.49
CA VAL A 169 16.35 20.45 -15.68
C VAL A 169 15.02 21.06 -16.12
N SER A 170 14.73 22.27 -15.63
CA SER A 170 13.54 23.06 -15.93
C SER A 170 13.42 23.50 -17.39
N LYS A 171 14.52 23.53 -18.17
CA LYS A 171 14.48 23.87 -19.60
C LYS A 171 14.20 22.66 -20.50
N GLN A 172 14.46 21.44 -20.02
CA GLN A 172 14.37 20.22 -20.83
C GLN A 172 13.09 19.41 -20.58
N PHE A 173 12.47 19.58 -19.41
CA PHE A 173 11.29 18.83 -19.02
C PHE A 173 10.20 19.72 -18.45
N SER A 174 9.00 19.60 -19.02
CA SER A 174 7.79 20.12 -18.41
C SER A 174 7.17 19.05 -17.51
N ALA A 175 6.46 19.46 -16.47
CA ALA A 175 5.66 18.55 -15.65
C ALA A 175 4.65 17.75 -16.49
N GLU A 176 4.22 18.30 -17.63
CA GLU A 176 3.30 17.66 -18.59
C GLU A 176 3.89 16.40 -19.26
N ASP A 177 5.22 16.30 -19.36
CA ASP A 177 5.88 15.15 -19.96
C ASP A 177 5.85 13.93 -19.04
N PHE A 178 5.81 14.17 -17.73
CA PHE A 178 5.68 13.13 -16.70
C PHE A 178 4.23 12.89 -16.27
N ALA A 179 3.34 13.85 -16.54
CA ALA A 179 1.92 13.65 -16.37
C ALA A 179 1.47 12.48 -17.26
N LYS A 180 0.81 11.49 -16.65
CA LYS A 180 0.20 10.39 -17.40
C LYS A 180 -0.81 10.97 -18.39
N ARG A 181 -0.40 11.21 -19.64
CA ARG A 181 -1.34 11.38 -20.75
C ARG A 181 -2.25 10.17 -20.68
N GLY A 182 -3.58 10.39 -20.62
CA GLY A 182 -4.61 9.38 -20.30
C GLY A 182 -4.72 8.18 -21.26
N SER A 183 -3.66 7.83 -21.98
CA SER A 183 -3.54 6.62 -22.79
C SER A 183 -3.19 5.44 -21.89
N CYS A 184 -4.16 4.55 -21.69
CA CYS A 184 -4.02 3.25 -21.01
C CYS A 184 -3.03 2.28 -21.69
N LYS A 185 -2.24 2.71 -22.68
CA LYS A 185 -1.13 1.92 -23.20
C LYS A 185 0.05 2.10 -22.26
N HIS A 186 0.42 1.03 -21.55
CA HIS A 186 1.76 0.92 -21.00
C HIS A 186 2.75 1.20 -22.15
N GLU A 187 3.57 2.24 -22.02
CA GLU A 187 4.66 2.43 -22.97
C GLU A 187 5.62 1.24 -22.78
N ASN A 188 5.51 0.26 -23.67
CA ASN A 188 6.37 -0.91 -23.64
C ASN A 188 7.78 -0.48 -24.03
N ILE A 189 8.78 -1.07 -23.37
CA ILE A 189 10.21 -0.84 -23.67
C ILE A 189 10.54 -1.17 -25.13
N GLU A 190 9.76 -2.08 -25.72
CA GLU A 190 9.90 -2.53 -27.10
C GLU A 190 9.80 -1.40 -28.13
N GLY A 191 9.13 -0.28 -27.81
CA GLY A 191 9.04 0.88 -28.69
C GLY A 191 10.27 1.81 -28.68
N ILE A 192 11.26 1.56 -27.82
CA ILE A 192 12.43 2.42 -27.65
C ILE A 192 13.64 1.76 -28.32
N HIS A 193 13.97 2.22 -29.53
CA HIS A 193 15.18 1.81 -30.24
C HIS A 193 16.36 2.72 -29.83
N LEU A 194 17.28 2.15 -29.06
CA LEU A 194 18.54 2.79 -28.64
C LEU A 194 19.69 2.24 -29.48
N THR A 195 20.60 3.13 -29.90
CA THR A 195 21.85 2.73 -30.59
C THR A 195 22.85 2.14 -29.60
N ALA A 196 23.84 1.38 -30.10
CA ALA A 196 24.90 0.82 -29.25
C ALA A 196 25.69 1.90 -28.50
N GLU A 197 25.91 3.05 -29.14
CA GLU A 197 26.55 4.22 -28.52
C GLU A 197 25.70 4.79 -27.38
N GLU A 198 24.38 4.85 -27.55
CA GLU A 198 23.45 5.32 -26.50
C GLU A 198 23.40 4.39 -25.29
N MET A 199 23.68 3.10 -25.47
CA MET A 199 23.70 2.13 -24.36
C MET A 199 24.91 2.30 -23.43
N ASP A 200 26.01 2.86 -23.94
CA ASP A 200 27.23 3.12 -23.18
C ASP A 200 27.25 4.48 -22.47
N MET A 201 26.25 5.32 -22.75
CA MET A 201 26.07 6.60 -22.07
C MET A 201 25.47 6.44 -20.65
N TYR A 202 25.51 7.54 -19.89
CA TYR A 202 25.00 7.65 -18.53
C TYR A 202 23.77 8.54 -18.45
N VAL A 203 22.91 8.30 -17.46
CA VAL A 203 21.78 9.16 -17.13
C VAL A 203 21.89 9.57 -15.67
N ASP A 204 21.75 10.87 -15.43
CA ASP A 204 21.61 11.42 -14.09
C ASP A 204 20.15 11.32 -13.63
N LEU A 205 19.91 10.55 -12.57
CA LEU A 205 18.58 10.29 -12.03
C LEU A 205 18.19 11.28 -10.93
N HIS A 206 19.15 11.93 -10.25
CA HIS A 206 18.90 12.78 -9.08
C HIS A 206 17.73 13.76 -9.26
N PRO A 207 17.62 14.55 -10.34
CA PRO A 207 16.58 15.58 -10.43
C PRO A 207 15.17 15.03 -10.69
N TYR A 208 15.06 13.75 -11.08
CA TYR A 208 13.77 13.13 -11.41
C TYR A 208 13.23 12.24 -10.29
N THR A 209 14.06 11.96 -9.28
CA THR A 209 13.68 11.11 -8.16
C THR A 209 12.77 11.84 -7.18
N ASN A 210 11.91 11.07 -6.51
CA ASN A 210 11.29 11.57 -5.29
C ASN A 210 12.31 11.50 -4.15
N THR A 211 12.78 12.66 -3.70
CA THR A 211 13.75 12.82 -2.60
C THR A 211 13.17 12.56 -1.21
N SER A 212 11.84 12.48 -1.08
CA SER A 212 11.15 12.24 0.20
C SER A 212 10.22 11.03 0.13
N PRO A 213 10.73 9.82 -0.14
CA PRO A 213 9.91 8.63 -0.08
C PRO A 213 9.54 8.30 1.38
N TYR A 214 8.36 7.72 1.59
CA TYR A 214 7.98 7.18 2.89
C TYR A 214 8.83 5.96 3.21
N THR A 215 9.43 5.98 4.40
CA THR A 215 10.37 4.98 4.86
C THR A 215 9.94 4.43 6.22
N VAL A 216 10.19 3.14 6.44
CA VAL A 216 9.99 2.45 7.72
C VAL A 216 11.26 1.72 8.12
N VAL A 217 11.47 1.54 9.41
CA VAL A 217 12.59 0.77 9.94
C VAL A 217 12.24 -0.71 9.91
N GLU A 218 13.21 -1.60 9.63
CA GLU A 218 13.00 -3.06 9.60
C GLU A 218 12.41 -3.62 10.91
N THR A 219 12.65 -2.98 12.06
CA THR A 219 12.09 -3.39 13.36
C THR A 219 10.64 -2.96 13.61
N MET A 220 10.04 -2.20 12.69
CA MET A 220 8.65 -1.78 12.83
C MET A 220 7.73 -2.99 12.72
N SER A 221 6.66 -3.02 13.54
CA SER A 221 5.65 -4.07 13.43
C SER A 221 4.91 -3.96 12.09
N LEU A 222 4.66 -5.10 11.46
CA LEU A 222 3.95 -5.19 10.18
C LEU A 222 2.56 -4.54 10.26
N ALA A 223 1.85 -4.71 11.38
CA ALA A 223 0.54 -4.08 11.59
C ALA A 223 0.61 -2.54 11.51
N LYS A 224 1.66 -1.92 12.03
CA LYS A 224 1.84 -0.47 11.94
C LYS A 224 2.18 -0.03 10.52
N ALA A 225 3.04 -0.81 9.83
CA ALA A 225 3.40 -0.54 8.45
C ALA A 225 2.17 -0.64 7.51
N LEU A 226 1.29 -1.60 7.75
CA LEU A 226 0.02 -1.75 7.04
C LEU A 226 -0.89 -0.52 7.18
N ILE A 227 -1.07 -0.06 8.42
CA ILE A 227 -1.90 1.12 8.72
C ILE A 227 -1.33 2.34 7.99
N LEU A 228 -0.02 2.59 8.12
CA LEU A 228 0.65 3.69 7.43
C LEU A 228 0.51 3.59 5.90
N PHE A 229 0.72 2.40 5.34
CA PHE A 229 0.60 2.15 3.90
C PHE A 229 -0.80 2.48 3.38
N ARG A 230 -1.83 2.10 4.15
CA ARG A 230 -3.24 2.31 3.78
C ARG A 230 -3.70 3.75 4.00
N GLU A 231 -3.36 4.36 5.13
CA GLU A 231 -3.77 5.73 5.46
C GLU A 231 -3.17 6.76 4.51
N VAL A 232 -1.90 6.58 4.15
CA VAL A 232 -1.21 7.48 3.21
C VAL A 232 -1.51 7.09 1.74
N GLY A 233 -2.02 5.89 1.48
CA GLY A 233 -2.34 5.43 0.13
C GLY A 233 -1.11 5.15 -0.72
N LEU A 234 -0.08 4.55 -0.12
CA LEU A 234 1.20 4.30 -0.77
C LEU A 234 1.13 3.16 -1.80
N ARG A 235 2.06 3.19 -2.76
CA ARG A 235 2.29 2.06 -3.70
C ARG A 235 3.54 1.26 -3.35
N HIS A 236 4.57 1.98 -2.90
CA HIS A 236 5.87 1.43 -2.53
C HIS A 236 6.26 2.07 -1.20
N LEU A 237 6.65 1.25 -0.23
CA LEU A 237 7.10 1.67 1.08
C LEU A 237 8.52 1.16 1.29
N LEU A 238 9.46 2.07 1.48
CA LEU A 238 10.88 1.71 1.60
C LEU A 238 11.19 1.22 3.01
N VAL A 239 12.00 0.15 3.10
CA VAL A 239 12.46 -0.40 4.37
C VAL A 239 13.94 -0.12 4.55
N ILE A 240 14.25 0.64 5.60
CA ILE A 240 15.60 1.02 5.98
C ILE A 240 16.07 0.08 7.10
N PRO A 241 17.33 -0.36 7.09
CA PRO A 241 17.86 -1.19 8.17
C PRO A 241 17.84 -0.41 9.49
N LYS A 242 17.79 -1.13 10.61
CA LYS A 242 18.06 -0.50 11.89
C LYS A 242 19.53 -0.12 11.91
N SER A 243 19.84 1.14 11.57
CA SER A 243 21.14 1.69 11.90
C SER A 243 21.26 1.60 13.42
N SER A 244 22.21 0.79 13.90
CA SER A 244 22.60 0.77 15.32
C SER A 244 22.77 2.23 15.73
N SER A 245 21.89 2.72 16.59
CA SER A 245 21.73 4.11 17.00
C SER A 245 22.94 4.59 17.83
N ASN A 246 24.12 4.62 17.21
CA ASN A 246 25.38 5.14 17.74
C ASN A 246 26.28 5.73 16.63
N SER A 247 25.76 5.99 15.42
CA SER A 247 26.50 6.77 14.39
C SER A 247 25.72 7.98 13.90
N LEU A 248 24.82 8.51 14.72
CA LEU A 248 24.16 9.79 14.51
C LEU A 248 24.81 10.88 15.38
N PHE A 249 26.14 10.92 15.34
CA PHE A 249 26.92 12.14 15.48
C PHE A 249 28.10 12.00 14.54
N GLY A 250 28.38 13.03 13.74
CA GLY A 250 29.51 13.05 12.84
C GLY A 250 30.83 12.70 13.55
N ALA A 251 31.76 12.17 12.77
CA ALA A 251 33.08 11.64 13.16
C ALA A 251 33.10 10.17 13.60
N CYS A 252 34.23 9.51 13.28
CA CYS A 252 34.58 8.08 13.47
C CYS A 252 34.04 7.11 12.39
N LEU A 253 34.86 6.46 11.54
CA LEU A 253 36.31 6.29 11.50
C LEU A 253 36.77 6.06 10.04
N THR A 254 37.78 6.83 9.67
CA THR A 254 38.76 6.63 8.59
C THR A 254 39.60 5.34 8.68
N LEU A 255 39.11 4.28 9.37
CA LEU A 255 39.86 3.03 9.56
C LEU A 255 39.05 1.75 9.32
N LYS A 256 37.72 1.83 9.08
CA LYS A 256 36.94 0.66 8.62
C LYS A 256 37.00 0.42 7.12
N CYS A 257 37.52 1.36 6.33
CA CYS A 257 37.66 1.19 4.88
C CYS A 257 38.86 0.31 4.47
N VAL A 258 39.77 -0.03 5.41
CA VAL A 258 40.99 -0.82 5.10
C VAL A 258 40.73 -2.33 5.13
N PHE A 259 39.62 -2.78 5.73
CA PHE A 259 39.21 -4.19 5.71
C PHE A 259 37.78 -4.24 5.16
N GLY A 260 37.61 -4.72 3.93
CA GLY A 260 36.31 -4.85 3.23
C GLY A 260 35.29 -5.74 3.95
N LEU A 261 34.80 -5.30 5.11
CA LEU A 261 33.80 -5.96 5.93
C LEU A 261 32.47 -5.24 5.75
N LEU A 262 31.65 -5.82 4.86
CA LEU A 262 30.19 -5.67 4.71
C LEU A 262 29.62 -4.32 5.19
N GLN A 263 29.65 -3.30 4.33
CA GLN A 263 28.66 -2.23 4.46
C GLN A 263 27.28 -2.84 4.16
N ARG A 264 26.43 -2.92 5.19
CA ARG A 264 25.03 -3.33 5.03
C ARG A 264 24.36 -2.32 4.09
N ALA A 265 23.67 -2.80 3.06
CA ALA A 265 23.01 -1.94 2.09
C ALA A 265 22.09 -0.92 2.80
N PRO A 266 22.03 0.34 2.32
CA PRO A 266 21.23 1.39 2.96
C PRO A 266 19.72 1.15 2.90
N VAL A 267 19.29 0.22 2.05
CA VAL A 267 17.89 -0.19 1.89
C VAL A 267 17.84 -1.71 2.01
N VAL A 268 16.97 -2.21 2.89
CA VAL A 268 16.74 -3.65 3.08
C VAL A 268 15.81 -4.18 2.00
N GLY A 269 14.78 -3.41 1.68
CA GLY A 269 13.82 -3.78 0.63
C GLY A 269 12.67 -2.79 0.49
N ILE A 270 11.67 -3.21 -0.28
CA ILE A 270 10.47 -2.45 -0.56
C ILE A 270 9.27 -3.31 -0.23
N LEU A 271 8.32 -2.72 0.50
CA LEU A 271 7.00 -3.30 0.69
C LEU A 271 6.01 -2.72 -0.31
N THR A 272 5.22 -3.60 -0.88
CA THR A 272 4.13 -3.33 -1.81
C THR A 272 2.84 -3.92 -1.27
N ARG A 273 1.72 -3.63 -1.94
CA ARG A 273 0.40 -4.16 -1.56
C ARG A 273 0.36 -5.69 -1.45
N HIS A 274 1.17 -6.40 -2.24
CA HIS A 274 1.16 -7.85 -2.32
C HIS A 274 1.82 -8.50 -1.09
N ASP A 275 2.79 -7.81 -0.49
CA ASP A 275 3.54 -8.31 0.67
C ASP A 275 2.70 -8.29 1.95
N PHE A 276 1.68 -7.44 1.98
CA PHE A 276 0.69 -7.39 3.07
C PHE A 276 -0.46 -8.39 2.91
N MET A 277 -0.55 -9.11 1.79
CA MET A 277 -1.61 -10.09 1.59
C MET A 277 -1.39 -11.29 2.52
N PRO A 278 -2.46 -11.82 3.15
CA PRO A 278 -2.33 -12.94 4.08
C PRO A 278 -1.75 -14.18 3.41
N GLU A 279 -2.03 -14.41 2.12
CA GLU A 279 -1.47 -15.53 1.35
C GLU A 279 0.07 -15.51 1.30
N HIS A 280 0.64 -14.32 1.14
CA HIS A 280 2.10 -14.14 1.11
C HIS A 280 2.70 -14.35 2.50
N ILE A 281 2.13 -13.69 3.52
CA ILE A 281 2.62 -13.76 4.91
C ILE A 281 2.50 -15.18 5.48
N LEU A 282 1.41 -15.88 5.18
CA LEU A 282 1.21 -17.26 5.63
C LEU A 282 2.11 -18.25 4.88
N GLY A 283 2.46 -17.94 3.63
CA GLY A 283 3.44 -18.70 2.85
C GLY A 283 4.85 -18.60 3.45
N THR A 284 5.24 -17.43 3.94
CA THR A 284 6.56 -17.22 4.58
C THR A 284 6.59 -17.69 6.04
N HIS A 285 5.47 -17.60 6.78
CA HIS A 285 5.40 -17.95 8.20
C HIS A 285 4.22 -18.88 8.55
N PRO A 286 4.30 -20.19 8.23
CA PRO A 286 3.19 -21.14 8.43
C PRO A 286 2.85 -21.40 9.92
N PHE A 287 3.77 -21.17 10.85
CA PHE A 287 3.58 -21.47 12.29
C PHE A 287 2.62 -20.51 13.02
N GLN A 288 2.39 -19.30 12.48
CA GLN A 288 1.53 -18.30 13.13
C GLN A 288 0.02 -18.60 13.00
N LEU A 289 -0.33 -19.62 12.20
CA LEU A 289 -1.70 -20.12 12.00
C LEU A 289 -2.35 -20.59 13.32
N GLN A 290 -1.58 -21.07 14.30
CA GLN A 290 -2.12 -21.67 15.53
C GLN A 290 -2.88 -20.68 16.43
N SER A 291 -2.72 -19.37 16.24
CA SER A 291 -3.53 -18.38 16.97
C SER A 291 -4.99 -18.28 16.48
N ARG A 292 -5.28 -18.69 15.22
CA ARG A 292 -6.64 -18.65 14.64
C ARG A 292 -7.65 -19.55 15.35
N TRP A 293 -7.21 -20.59 16.06
CA TRP A 293 -8.11 -21.54 16.72
C TRP A 293 -8.44 -21.19 18.18
N LYS A 294 -7.75 -20.23 18.80
CA LYS A 294 -8.06 -19.83 20.19
C LYS A 294 -9.06 -18.67 20.30
N THR A 295 -9.31 -17.90 19.23
CA THR A 295 -10.13 -16.66 19.31
C THR A 295 -11.52 -16.77 18.67
N ILE A 296 -11.95 -17.94 18.20
CA ILE A 296 -13.37 -18.18 17.82
C ILE A 296 -14.29 -18.33 19.06
N ARG A 297 -13.85 -17.87 20.25
CA ARG A 297 -14.66 -17.97 21.48
C ARG A 297 -14.91 -16.67 22.25
N VAL A 298 -14.54 -15.50 21.74
CA VAL A 298 -14.89 -14.21 22.38
C VAL A 298 -15.44 -13.20 21.36
N GLY A 299 -16.46 -13.62 20.61
CA GLY A 299 -17.43 -12.72 19.96
C GLY A 299 -18.73 -12.60 20.78
N LYS A 300 -18.69 -12.96 22.07
CA LYS A 300 -19.83 -12.88 23.00
C LYS A 300 -19.76 -11.66 23.92
N SER A 301 -18.60 -11.03 24.12
CA SER A 301 -18.48 -9.91 25.08
C SER A 301 -19.06 -8.59 24.56
N ASN A 302 -18.86 -8.25 23.28
CA ASN A 302 -19.29 -6.94 22.77
C ASN A 302 -20.81 -6.85 22.57
N LEU A 303 -21.49 -7.99 22.41
CA LEU A 303 -22.95 -8.07 22.36
C LEU A 303 -23.57 -7.89 23.75
N ILE A 304 -22.89 -8.35 24.81
CA ILE A 304 -23.35 -8.20 26.19
C ILE A 304 -23.06 -6.78 26.69
N GLU A 305 -21.91 -6.16 26.36
CA GLU A 305 -21.65 -4.75 26.72
C GLU A 305 -22.58 -3.77 26.01
N PHE A 306 -22.91 -4.02 24.73
CA PHE A 306 -23.85 -3.18 23.99
C PHE A 306 -25.29 -3.32 24.52
N LEU A 307 -25.69 -4.52 24.95
CA LEU A 307 -27.00 -4.74 25.58
C LEU A 307 -27.06 -4.25 27.04
N SER A 308 -25.94 -4.26 27.79
CA SER A 308 -25.89 -3.76 29.17
C SER A 308 -25.86 -2.24 29.29
N GLY A 309 -25.52 -1.52 28.22
CA GLY A 309 -25.58 -0.05 28.18
C GLY A 309 -26.95 0.53 27.76
N LEU A 310 -27.92 -0.33 27.45
CA LEU A 310 -29.25 0.03 26.95
C LEU A 310 -30.40 -0.39 27.90
N CYS A 311 -30.08 -0.95 29.07
CA CYS A 311 -31.01 -1.18 30.19
C CYS A 311 -30.75 -0.17 31.32
#